data_AF-A0A955JP99-F1
#
_entry.id   AF-A0A955JP99-F1
#
_cell.length_a   1.000
_cell.length_b   1.000
_cell.length_c   1.000
_cell.angle_alpha   90.00
_cell.angle_beta   90.00
_cell.angle_gamma   90.00
#
_symmetry.space_group_name_H-M   'P 1'
#
loop_
_entity.id
_entity.type
_entity.pdbx_description
1 polymer ?
#
loop_
_entity_poly.entity_id
_entity_poly.type
_entity_poly.pdbx_seq_one_letter_code
_entity_poly.pdbx_strand_id
1 'polypeptide(L)' 'SRAVIGTTFSSVIDMNTLDVVPRQNATTVRLSAWFDNEWGYTNRVRDIVKMVGRHILTRK' A
#
# COMPACT_ATOMS: atom_id res chain seq x y z
N SER A 1 2.07 4.99 14.25
CA SER A 1 2.03 6.07 13.24
C SER A 1 3.40 6.63 12.90
N ARG A 2 4.23 7.09 13.85
CA ARG A 2 5.56 7.70 13.55
C ARG A 2 6.47 6.88 12.62
N ALA A 3 6.47 5.56 12.75
CA ALA A 3 7.34 4.68 11.97
C ALA A 3 7.06 4.66 10.44
N VAL A 4 5.90 5.15 9.99
CA VAL A 4 5.56 5.17 8.55
C VAL A 4 5.73 6.54 7.90
N ILE A 5 6.00 7.59 8.66
CA ILE A 5 6.21 8.95 8.14
C ILE A 5 7.43 8.95 7.20
N GLY A 6 7.26 9.48 5.99
CA GLY A 6 8.31 9.54 4.97
C GLY A 6 8.56 8.23 4.23
N THR A 7 7.81 7.16 4.52
CA THR A 7 7.93 5.92 3.75
C THR A 7 7.33 6.08 2.35
N THR A 8 7.98 5.48 1.34
CA THR A 8 7.50 5.54 -0.06
C THR A 8 6.56 4.39 -0.42
N PHE A 9 6.31 3.47 0.50
CA PHE A 9 5.39 2.35 0.31
C PHE A 9 3.94 2.85 0.33
N SER A 10 3.07 2.22 -0.45
CA SER A 10 1.64 2.57 -0.45
C SER A 10 0.91 2.07 0.81
N SER A 11 1.46 1.03 1.45
CA SER A 11 0.90 0.37 2.63
C SER A 11 1.98 -0.49 3.26
N VAL A 12 2.08 -0.45 4.58
CA VAL A 12 3.00 -1.24 5.42
C VAL A 12 2.14 -2.03 6.41
N ILE A 13 2.16 -3.35 6.30
CA ILE A 13 1.40 -4.23 7.18
C ILE A 13 2.07 -4.27 8.56
N ASP A 14 1.28 -4.06 9.62
CA ASP A 14 1.74 -4.25 10.99
C ASP A 14 1.53 -5.71 11.41
N MET A 15 2.60 -6.48 11.35
CA MET A 15 2.56 -7.92 11.65
C MET A 15 2.17 -8.21 13.11
N ASN A 16 2.31 -7.26 14.04
CA ASN A 16 1.87 -7.45 15.43
C ASN A 16 0.35 -7.46 15.56
N THR A 17 -0.36 -6.94 14.56
CA THR A 17 -1.83 -6.92 14.51
C THR A 17 -2.41 -8.08 13.71
N LEU A 18 -1.56 -8.96 13.16
CA LEU A 18 -1.99 -10.10 12.39
C LEU A 18 -2.64 -11.14 13.32
N ASP A 19 -3.91 -11.41 13.07
CA ASP A 19 -4.70 -12.39 13.80
C ASP A 19 -5.38 -13.34 12.81
N VAL A 20 -5.20 -14.64 13.03
CA VAL A 20 -5.74 -15.70 12.20
C VAL A 20 -6.64 -16.55 13.08
N VAL A 21 -7.94 -16.48 12.83
CA VAL A 21 -8.98 -17.15 13.63
C VAL A 21 -9.58 -18.29 12.81
N PRO A 22 -9.26 -19.56 13.13
CA PRO A 22 -9.94 -20.70 12.55
C PRO A 22 -11.42 -20.70 12.95
N ARG A 23 -12.28 -21.04 12.01
CA ARG A 23 -13.71 -21.31 12.19
C ARG A 23 -13.97 -22.74 11.72
N GLN A 24 -15.10 -23.33 12.15
CA GLN A 24 -15.42 -24.75 11.87
C GLN A 24 -15.16 -25.17 10.40
N ASN A 25 -15.51 -24.32 9.42
CA ASN A 25 -15.30 -24.58 7.99
C ASN A 25 -14.60 -23.42 7.24
N ALA A 26 -13.94 -22.49 7.94
CA ALA A 26 -13.34 -21.30 7.32
C ALA A 26 -12.20 -20.72 8.16
N THR A 27 -11.51 -19.71 7.65
CA THR A 27 -10.52 -18.93 8.41
C THR A 27 -10.79 -17.45 8.23
N THR A 28 -10.84 -16.70 9.33
CA THR A 28 -10.89 -15.24 9.30
C THR A 28 -9.51 -14.68 9.59
N VAL A 29 -9.04 -13.75 8.77
CA VAL A 29 -7.77 -13.05 8.98
C VAL A 29 -8.04 -11.58 9.22
N ARG A 30 -7.45 -11.02 10.28
CA ARG A 30 -7.48 -9.60 10.60
C ARG A 30 -6.05 -9.08 10.64
N LEU A 31 -5.82 -7.90 10.09
CA LEU A 31 -4.56 -7.19 10.20
C LEU A 31 -4.82 -5.70 10.04
N SER A 32 -3.88 -4.90 10.51
CA SER A 32 -3.81 -3.47 10.28
C SER A 32 -2.66 -3.16 9.35
N ALA A 33 -2.83 -2.15 8.51
CA ALA A 33 -1.76 -1.62 7.69
C ALA A 33 -1.76 -0.09 7.80
N TRP A 34 -0.57 0.47 7.78
CA TRP A 34 -0.32 1.89 7.91
C TRP A 34 0.30 2.42 6.63
N PHE A 35 0.00 3.67 6.31
CA PHE A 35 0.65 4.38 5.22
C PHE A 35 0.76 5.86 5.57
N ASP A 36 1.78 6.49 5.00
CA ASP A 36 1.86 7.95 4.96
C ASP A 36 0.91 8.45 3.88
N ASN A 37 -0.16 9.14 4.30
CA ASN A 37 -1.21 9.64 3.43
C ASN A 37 -0.74 10.80 2.53
N GLU A 38 0.34 11.49 2.88
CA GLU A 38 0.90 12.58 2.07
C GLU A 38 2.00 12.05 1.17
N TRP A 39 2.98 11.35 1.75
CA TRP A 39 4.20 10.95 1.06
C TRP A 39 4.02 9.70 0.21
N GLY A 40 3.41 8.66 0.78
CA GLY A 40 3.14 7.41 0.08
C GLY A 40 2.20 7.62 -1.11
N TYR A 41 1.15 8.42 -0.92
CA TYR A 41 0.19 8.76 -1.97
C TYR A 41 0.83 9.57 -3.10
N THR A 42 1.57 10.64 -2.78
CA THR A 42 2.23 11.48 -3.79
C THR A 42 3.23 10.69 -4.64
N ASN A 43 3.94 9.73 -4.04
CA ASN A 43 4.81 8.82 -4.79
C ASN A 43 4.01 7.96 -5.80
N ARG A 44 2.82 7.47 -5.43
CA ARG A 44 1.94 6.73 -6.36
C ARG A 44 1.41 7.61 -7.49
N VAL A 45 1.06 8.86 -7.21
CA VAL A 45 0.66 9.82 -8.26
C VAL A 45 1.80 10.01 -9.27
N ARG A 46 3.03 10.24 -8.79
CA ARG A 46 4.21 10.34 -9.66
C ARG A 46 4.40 9.10 -10.53
N ASP A 47 4.24 7.92 -9.95
CA ASP A 47 4.42 6.65 -10.67
C ASP A 47 3.35 6.48 -11.78
N ILE A 48 2.10 6.86 -11.51
CA ILE A 48 1.01 6.87 -12.50
C ILE A 48 1.30 7.86 -13.64
N VAL A 49 1.73 9.10 -13.32
CA VAL A 49 2.08 10.09 -14.35
C VAL A 49 3.18 9.57 -15.27
N LYS A 50 4.22 8.94 -14.72
CA LYS A 50 5.27 8.31 -15.52
C LYS A 50 4.74 7.17 -16.39
N MET A 51 3.85 6.33 -15.86
CA MET A 51 3.23 5.24 -16.61
C MET A 51 2.42 5.76 -17.80
N VAL A 52 1.54 6.74 -17.57
CA VAL A 52 0.70 7.35 -18.61
C VAL A 52 1.57 8.08 -19.64
N GLY A 53 2.56 8.86 -19.20
CA GLY A 53 3.48 9.56 -20.09
C GLY A 53 4.24 8.61 -21.01
N ARG A 54 4.75 7.49 -20.47
CA ARG A 54 5.38 6.44 -21.29
C ARG A 54 4.40 5.86 -22.31
N HIS A 55 3.18 5.51 -21.88
CA HIS A 55 2.18 4.93 -22.78
C HIS A 55 1.85 5.85 -23.96
N ILE A 56 1.74 7.16 -23.72
CA ILE A 56 1.50 8.17 -24.76
C ILE A 56 2.69 8.24 -25.72
N LEU A 57 3.92 8.27 -25.21
CA LEU A 57 5.13 8.37 -26.03
C LEU A 57 5.41 7.12 -26.86
N THR A 58 5.11 5.92 -26.36
CA THR A 58 5.29 4.65 -27.08
C THR A 58 4.26 4.40 -28.19
N ARG A 59 3.18 5.19 -28.23
CA ARG A 59 2.11 5.09 -29.25
C ARG A 59 2.28 6.06 -30.42
N LYS A 60 3.32 6.89 -30.40
CA LYS A 60 3.76 7.70 -31.54
C LYS A 60 4.83 6.95 -32.31
#